data_AF-Q7Q341-F1
#
_entry.id   AF-Q7Q341-F1
#
_cell.length_a   1.000
_cell.length_b   1.000
_cell.length_c   1.000
_cell.angle_alpha   90.00
_cell.angle_beta   90.00
_cell.angle_gamma   90.00
#
_symmetry.space_group_name_H-M   'P 1'
#
loop_
_entity.id
_entity.type
_entity.pdbx_description
1 polymer ?
#
loop_
_entity_poly.entity_id
_entity_poly.type
_entity_poly.pdbx_seq_one_letter_code
_entity_poly.pdbx_strand_id
1 'polypeptide(L)'
;TSYPKTTTMWPEVEAVKSENRRELKLTGASVSERIVKNGGSLDDAVYQLSALNLLDVNDTPLDRISPRIESLTHLQSLLLYRNKIAQLPATIGQLGELKVLDLSGNRLTEVPGEFGKLRSLTTLNLSFNQLKKLDLSALDRLSVCNLSGNELAEVPQFHIGEVHHLTEVNLEKNSIVALPEDLTRQQILRVLNVGDNKIEQVPKYIAKCAKLKEFNLKGNPLKDKRLLKLVDQCRSKQVLDYVEKNGYQPPKQTPKENPSTASNGQQVVPPPNGAPEKEQEEAQLKIIVRKATASAPKVTFTQEARSARPHILLCIVRSFPIANLKKFLQLQNTLHDTECNRRQLATIATHDLAKVKGALRYHAAPPAEIEITALGSAAQGKVTAEQYYADLCHQAELLRKEKKRNTYSGVHKYITLLTARELFAYLSDEEKVISLPPLTNCDETKVSATTTDLLLEVTSSVGHGPCVRVMNVLLERMLLMDVEVVSGGVAAATEQPPAAGERKKKSKAIAKEAAERVATVRYDRAVTLTVEQVQLYDHEGKPHSVFPGKGDLCGDEAKRIVVEMA
;
A
#
# COMPACT_ATOMS: atom_id res chain seq x y z
N THR A 1 30.27 15.11 -47.09
CA THR A 1 29.98 15.92 -45.88
C THR A 1 28.91 15.24 -45.06
N SER A 2 29.31 14.26 -44.24
CA SER A 2 28.40 13.67 -43.24
C SER A 2 28.51 14.49 -41.95
N TYR A 3 27.47 15.26 -41.64
CA TYR A 3 27.37 15.96 -40.37
C TYR A 3 27.48 14.96 -39.19
N PRO A 4 28.25 15.27 -38.12
CA PRO A 4 28.17 14.50 -36.90
C PRO A 4 26.80 14.77 -36.27
N LYS A 5 25.97 13.73 -36.10
CA LYS A 5 24.79 13.83 -35.22
C LYS A 5 25.32 14.01 -33.80
N THR A 6 25.39 15.26 -33.34
CA THR A 6 25.46 15.58 -31.92
C THR A 6 24.15 15.10 -31.29
N THR A 7 24.14 13.87 -30.77
CA THR A 7 23.06 13.42 -29.90
C THR A 7 23.13 14.27 -28.64
N THR A 8 22.33 15.32 -28.58
CA THR A 8 22.18 16.18 -27.40
C THR A 8 21.77 15.32 -26.23
N MET A 9 22.65 15.25 -25.23
CA MET A 9 22.45 14.61 -23.93
C MET A 9 21.16 15.15 -23.29
N TRP A 10 20.44 14.32 -22.54
CA TRP A 10 19.23 14.80 -21.88
C TRP A 10 19.57 15.90 -20.86
N PRO A 11 18.78 16.99 -20.77
CA PRO A 11 19.10 18.15 -19.93
C PRO A 11 19.33 17.81 -18.46
N GLU A 12 18.56 16.85 -17.93
CA GLU A 12 18.70 16.40 -16.54
C GLU A 12 20.04 15.69 -16.29
N VAL A 13 20.52 14.95 -17.29
CA VAL A 13 21.77 14.20 -17.21
C VAL A 13 22.96 15.16 -17.35
N GLU A 14 22.85 16.17 -18.22
CA GLU A 14 23.83 17.25 -18.35
C GLU A 14 23.93 18.11 -17.08
N ALA A 15 22.79 18.44 -16.45
CA ALA A 15 22.77 19.14 -15.16
C ALA A 15 23.45 18.31 -14.07
N VAL A 16 23.15 17.01 -13.95
CA VAL A 16 23.80 16.14 -12.96
C VAL A 16 25.31 16.06 -13.19
N LYS A 17 25.75 16.00 -14.45
CA LYS A 17 27.17 15.95 -14.80
C LYS A 17 27.90 17.26 -14.51
N SER A 18 27.32 18.40 -14.88
CA SER A 18 27.93 19.73 -14.71
C SER A 18 27.95 20.18 -13.24
N GLU A 19 26.90 19.86 -12.48
CA GLU A 19 26.76 20.20 -11.06
C GLU A 19 27.39 19.14 -10.13
N ASN A 20 27.99 18.07 -10.68
CA ASN A 20 28.57 16.94 -9.92
C ASN A 20 27.59 16.34 -8.89
N ARG A 21 26.31 16.27 -9.26
CA ARG A 21 25.26 15.72 -8.40
C ARG A 21 25.39 14.20 -8.28
N ARG A 22 24.88 13.68 -7.16
CA ARG A 22 24.88 12.24 -6.83
C ARG A 22 23.51 11.59 -7.04
N GLU A 23 22.54 12.35 -7.52
CA GLU A 23 21.15 11.93 -7.65
C GLU A 23 20.57 12.38 -8.99
N LEU A 24 19.96 11.45 -9.71
CA LEU A 24 19.32 11.69 -10.99
C LEU A 24 17.89 11.18 -10.91
N LYS A 25 16.94 12.09 -11.16
CA LYS A 25 15.52 11.79 -11.24
C LYS A 25 15.00 12.10 -12.64
N LEU A 26 14.40 11.10 -13.28
CA LEU A 26 13.84 11.18 -14.62
C LEU A 26 12.35 10.80 -14.53
N THR A 27 11.48 11.81 -14.45
CA THR A 27 10.03 11.63 -14.30
C THR A 27 9.26 12.62 -15.17
N GLY A 28 7.99 12.33 -15.44
CA GLY A 28 7.08 13.22 -16.15
C GLY A 28 7.00 13.00 -17.66
N ALA A 29 6.10 13.74 -18.30
CA ALA A 29 5.72 13.52 -19.70
C ALA A 29 6.88 13.73 -20.69
N SER A 30 7.73 14.73 -20.46
CA SER A 30 8.85 15.06 -21.36
C SER A 30 9.92 13.96 -21.37
N VAL A 31 10.24 13.39 -20.20
CA VAL A 31 11.12 12.23 -20.06
C VAL A 31 10.49 11.01 -20.72
N SER A 32 9.19 10.77 -20.50
CA SER A 32 8.48 9.66 -21.13
C SER A 32 8.52 9.72 -22.66
N GLU A 33 8.32 10.91 -23.25
CA GLU A 33 8.47 11.10 -24.69
C GLU A 33 9.89 10.79 -25.17
N ARG A 34 10.92 11.20 -24.40
CA ARG A 34 12.31 10.92 -24.75
C ARG A 34 12.64 9.43 -24.65
N ILE A 35 12.12 8.72 -23.64
CA ILE A 35 12.26 7.27 -23.52
C ILE A 35 11.62 6.55 -24.72
N VAL A 36 10.41 6.97 -25.13
CA VAL A 36 9.75 6.40 -26.32
C VAL A 36 10.57 6.67 -27.58
N LYS A 37 11.05 7.91 -27.77
CA LYS A 37 11.93 8.27 -28.90
C LYS A 37 13.24 7.49 -28.89
N ASN A 38 13.72 7.10 -27.72
CA ASN A 38 14.92 6.29 -27.53
C ASN A 38 14.63 4.77 -27.46
N GLY A 39 13.53 4.32 -28.08
CA GLY A 39 13.22 2.90 -28.22
C GLY A 39 12.92 2.18 -26.90
N GLY A 40 12.42 2.89 -25.90
CA GLY A 40 12.07 2.33 -24.59
C GLY A 40 13.23 2.26 -23.60
N SER A 41 14.39 2.85 -23.91
CA SER A 41 15.56 2.86 -23.02
C SER A 41 16.00 4.26 -22.60
N LEU A 42 16.85 4.33 -21.58
CA LEU A 42 17.47 5.58 -21.12
C LEU A 42 18.58 6.04 -22.09
N ASP A 43 18.89 7.33 -22.04
CA ASP A 43 20.06 7.88 -22.71
C ASP A 43 21.33 7.17 -22.21
N ASP A 44 22.18 6.75 -23.16
CA ASP A 44 23.45 6.09 -22.87
C ASP A 44 24.36 6.93 -21.95
N ALA A 45 24.20 8.25 -22.00
CA ALA A 45 24.95 9.18 -21.16
C ALA A 45 24.63 9.04 -19.66
N VAL A 46 23.47 8.48 -19.29
CA VAL A 46 23.14 8.17 -17.88
C VAL A 46 24.16 7.20 -17.28
N TYR A 47 24.59 6.20 -18.05
CA TYR A 47 25.57 5.21 -17.63
C TYR A 47 27.01 5.75 -17.58
N GLN A 48 27.24 7.03 -17.90
CA GLN A 48 28.55 7.66 -17.70
C GLN A 48 28.66 8.34 -16.33
N LEU A 49 27.57 8.41 -15.55
CA LEU A 49 27.51 9.04 -14.23
C LEU A 49 27.97 8.07 -13.13
N SER A 50 29.23 7.62 -13.17
CA SER A 50 29.77 6.58 -12.26
C SER A 50 29.70 6.90 -10.77
N ALA A 51 29.55 8.18 -10.42
CA ALA A 51 29.45 8.65 -9.04
C ALA A 51 28.00 8.77 -8.55
N LEU A 52 27.01 8.28 -9.30
CA LEU A 52 25.60 8.36 -8.92
C LEU A 52 25.28 7.43 -7.74
N ASN A 53 24.62 7.96 -6.72
CA ASN A 53 24.13 7.20 -5.56
C ASN A 53 22.65 6.82 -5.72
N LEU A 54 21.86 7.66 -6.41
CA LEU A 54 20.43 7.45 -6.63
C LEU A 54 20.07 7.65 -8.10
N LEU A 55 19.41 6.64 -8.67
CA LEU A 55 18.75 6.71 -9.97
C LEU A 55 17.26 6.44 -9.78
N ASP A 56 16.45 7.46 -10.03
CA ASP A 56 14.99 7.41 -9.89
C ASP A 56 14.32 7.65 -11.24
N VAL A 57 13.79 6.59 -11.85
CA VAL A 57 13.04 6.63 -13.11
C VAL A 57 11.72 5.91 -12.91
N ASN A 58 10.66 6.66 -12.64
CA ASN A 58 9.36 6.10 -12.32
C ASN A 58 8.23 6.73 -13.13
N ASP A 59 7.15 5.96 -13.30
CA ASP A 59 5.97 6.37 -14.06
C ASP A 59 6.33 6.76 -15.52
N THR A 60 7.21 5.98 -16.15
CA THR A 60 7.63 6.16 -17.55
C THR A 60 7.44 4.88 -18.37
N PRO A 61 7.48 4.92 -19.71
CA PRO A 61 7.34 3.71 -20.53
C PRO A 61 8.67 2.95 -20.71
N LEU A 62 9.59 3.02 -19.76
CA LEU A 62 10.89 2.34 -19.81
C LEU A 62 10.67 0.81 -19.93
N ASP A 63 11.15 0.19 -21.01
CA ASP A 63 10.95 -1.23 -21.29
C ASP A 63 12.20 -2.08 -21.04
N ARG A 64 13.39 -1.44 -21.07
CA ARG A 64 14.68 -2.12 -20.94
C ARG A 64 15.71 -1.26 -20.22
N ILE A 65 16.51 -1.92 -19.39
CA ILE A 65 17.70 -1.36 -18.76
C ILE A 65 18.91 -1.82 -19.58
N SER A 66 19.75 -0.87 -20.01
CA SER A 66 20.99 -1.21 -20.71
C SER A 66 21.92 -2.03 -19.80
N PRO A 67 22.65 -3.03 -20.32
CA PRO A 67 23.67 -3.75 -19.57
C PRO A 67 24.75 -2.85 -18.97
N ARG A 68 24.94 -1.64 -19.52
CA ARG A 68 25.86 -0.61 -19.01
C ARG A 68 25.52 -0.12 -17.60
N ILE A 69 24.41 -0.53 -17.01
CA ILE A 69 24.09 -0.26 -15.60
C ILE A 69 25.23 -0.65 -14.64
N GLU A 70 26.06 -1.65 -14.98
CA GLU A 70 27.25 -2.03 -14.20
C GLU A 70 28.24 -0.89 -13.94
N SER A 71 28.25 0.14 -14.79
CA SER A 71 29.13 1.30 -14.64
C SER A 71 28.75 2.21 -13.46
N LEU A 72 27.53 2.10 -12.95
CA LEU A 72 27.04 2.88 -11.81
C LEU A 72 27.44 2.20 -10.50
N THR A 73 28.75 2.00 -10.30
CA THR A 73 29.28 1.14 -9.22
C THR A 73 28.98 1.64 -7.81
N HIS A 74 28.73 2.94 -7.64
CA HIS A 74 28.39 3.57 -6.35
C HIS A 74 26.88 3.69 -6.10
N LEU A 75 26.05 3.09 -6.96
CA LEU A 75 24.61 3.22 -6.86
C LEU A 75 24.09 2.51 -5.61
N GLN A 76 23.45 3.28 -4.72
CA GLN A 76 22.89 2.77 -3.47
C GLN A 76 21.37 2.60 -3.54
N SER A 77 20.70 3.38 -4.38
CA SER A 77 19.25 3.32 -4.58
C SER A 77 18.89 3.34 -6.07
N LEU A 78 18.18 2.30 -6.51
CA LEU A 78 17.65 2.18 -7.86
C LEU A 78 16.13 2.06 -7.78
N LEU A 79 15.44 3.11 -8.21
CA LEU A 79 13.98 3.20 -8.19
C LEU A 79 13.48 3.23 -9.62
N LEU A 80 12.85 2.13 -10.04
CA LEU A 80 12.37 1.88 -11.40
C LEU A 80 10.91 1.40 -11.40
N TYR A 81 10.12 1.86 -10.44
CA TYR A 81 8.73 1.43 -10.29
C TYR A 81 7.80 2.03 -11.36
N ARG A 82 6.71 1.31 -11.66
CA ARG A 82 5.68 1.68 -12.65
C ARG A 82 6.26 1.97 -14.04
N ASN A 83 7.09 1.05 -14.52
CA ASN A 83 7.59 1.05 -15.88
C ASN A 83 7.06 -0.18 -16.65
N LYS A 84 7.66 -0.49 -17.80
CA LYS A 84 7.30 -1.64 -18.65
C LYS A 84 8.44 -2.67 -18.71
N ILE A 85 9.32 -2.70 -17.71
CA ILE A 85 10.52 -3.53 -17.72
C ILE A 85 10.10 -5.01 -17.67
N ALA A 86 10.45 -5.75 -18.71
CA ALA A 86 10.14 -7.18 -18.80
C ALA A 86 11.28 -8.07 -18.32
N GLN A 87 12.53 -7.60 -18.42
CA GLN A 87 13.74 -8.34 -18.05
C GLN A 87 14.78 -7.39 -17.46
N LEU A 88 15.58 -7.91 -16.52
CA LEU A 88 16.76 -7.23 -16.00
C LEU A 88 18.02 -7.78 -16.67
N PRO A 89 19.02 -6.94 -17.00
CA PRO A 89 20.29 -7.44 -17.49
C PRO A 89 21.05 -8.16 -16.36
N ALA A 90 21.78 -9.22 -16.69
CA ALA A 90 22.63 -9.95 -15.73
C ALA A 90 23.64 -9.04 -15.00
N THR A 91 24.06 -7.96 -15.66
CA THR A 91 24.96 -6.95 -15.11
C THR A 91 24.38 -6.16 -13.94
N ILE A 92 23.07 -6.26 -13.65
CA ILE A 92 22.47 -5.70 -12.44
C ILE A 92 23.17 -6.22 -11.18
N GLY A 93 23.65 -7.47 -11.19
CA GLY A 93 24.37 -8.08 -10.07
C GLY A 93 25.73 -7.44 -9.77
N GLN A 94 26.24 -6.54 -10.63
CA GLN A 94 27.48 -5.81 -10.38
C GLN A 94 27.31 -4.56 -9.51
N LEU A 95 26.07 -4.19 -9.19
CA LEU A 95 25.76 -3.07 -8.29
C LEU A 95 25.97 -3.47 -6.82
N GLY A 96 27.24 -3.69 -6.44
CA GLY A 96 27.62 -4.23 -5.13
C GLY A 96 27.25 -3.35 -3.93
N GLU A 97 27.07 -2.04 -4.13
CA GLU A 97 26.67 -1.08 -3.09
C GLU A 97 25.16 -0.86 -2.99
N LEU A 98 24.36 -1.52 -3.83
CA LEU A 98 22.92 -1.29 -3.90
C LEU A 98 22.23 -1.75 -2.61
N LYS A 99 21.55 -0.82 -1.94
CA LYS A 99 20.83 -1.05 -0.67
C LYS A 99 19.32 -1.11 -0.85
N VAL A 100 18.80 -0.34 -1.81
CA VAL A 100 17.36 -0.23 -2.09
C VAL A 100 17.13 -0.46 -3.58
N LEU A 101 16.26 -1.42 -3.89
CA LEU A 101 15.82 -1.72 -5.25
C LEU A 101 14.30 -1.75 -5.29
N ASP A 102 13.70 -0.81 -6.03
CA ASP A 102 12.27 -0.81 -6.31
C ASP A 102 12.02 -1.02 -7.81
N LEU A 103 11.39 -2.14 -8.12
CA LEU A 103 10.99 -2.56 -9.46
C LEU A 103 9.48 -2.86 -9.49
N SER A 104 8.71 -2.30 -8.56
CA SER A 104 7.28 -2.58 -8.46
C SER A 104 6.50 -2.06 -9.67
N GLY A 105 5.40 -2.73 -10.03
CA GLY A 105 4.56 -2.32 -11.16
C GLY A 105 5.27 -2.42 -12.50
N ASN A 106 6.06 -3.46 -12.71
CA ASN A 106 6.73 -3.78 -13.98
C ASN A 106 6.13 -5.06 -14.58
N ARG A 107 6.82 -5.64 -15.57
CA ARG A 107 6.38 -6.85 -16.29
C ARG A 107 7.39 -7.98 -16.13
N LEU A 108 8.13 -8.01 -15.02
CA LEU A 108 9.17 -9.01 -14.79
C LEU A 108 8.54 -10.39 -14.62
N THR A 109 8.96 -11.33 -15.46
CA THR A 109 8.59 -12.76 -15.34
C THR A 109 9.63 -13.56 -14.56
N GLU A 110 10.86 -13.09 -14.54
CA GLU A 110 12.00 -13.67 -13.83
C GLU A 110 13.02 -12.59 -13.45
N VAL A 111 13.96 -12.97 -12.57
CA VAL A 111 15.17 -12.19 -12.29
C VAL A 111 16.40 -13.01 -12.69
N PRO A 112 17.49 -12.37 -13.17
CA PRO A 112 18.70 -13.09 -13.57
C PRO A 112 19.36 -13.79 -12.37
N GLY A 113 20.12 -14.87 -12.61
CA GLY A 113 20.81 -15.60 -11.53
C GLY A 113 21.82 -14.72 -10.77
N GLU A 114 22.37 -13.71 -11.44
CA GLU A 114 23.26 -12.70 -10.88
C GLU A 114 22.57 -11.77 -9.88
N PHE A 115 21.23 -11.78 -9.78
CA PHE A 115 20.48 -11.00 -8.80
C PHE A 115 20.92 -11.31 -7.36
N GLY A 116 21.34 -12.56 -7.11
CA GLY A 116 21.91 -12.97 -5.82
C GLY A 116 23.26 -12.34 -5.46
N LYS A 117 23.92 -11.61 -6.39
CA LYS A 117 25.18 -10.90 -6.13
C LYS A 117 24.98 -9.55 -5.42
N LEU A 118 23.74 -9.07 -5.31
CA LEU A 118 23.37 -7.82 -4.63
C LEU A 118 23.45 -7.93 -3.08
N ARG A 119 24.63 -8.26 -2.54
CA ARG A 119 24.84 -8.57 -1.11
C ARG A 119 24.59 -7.39 -0.16
N SER A 120 24.61 -6.16 -0.66
CA SER A 120 24.30 -4.96 0.14
C SER A 120 22.80 -4.68 0.23
N LEU A 121 21.95 -5.42 -0.47
CA LEU A 121 20.54 -5.12 -0.60
C LEU A 121 19.80 -5.35 0.72
N THR A 122 19.14 -4.30 1.20
CA THR A 122 18.38 -4.30 2.46
C THR A 122 16.88 -4.22 2.23
N THR A 123 16.47 -3.53 1.16
CA THR A 123 15.06 -3.30 0.80
C THR A 123 14.85 -3.69 -0.64
N LEU A 124 13.93 -4.63 -0.87
CA LEU A 124 13.54 -5.11 -2.19
C LEU A 124 12.04 -4.97 -2.39
N ASN A 125 11.63 -4.30 -3.46
CA ASN A 125 10.24 -4.23 -3.87
C ASN A 125 10.10 -4.73 -5.32
N LEU A 126 9.50 -5.91 -5.48
CA LEU A 126 9.12 -6.51 -6.77
C LEU A 126 7.60 -6.67 -6.87
N SER A 127 6.83 -5.92 -6.08
CA SER A 127 5.38 -6.05 -6.10
C SER A 127 4.77 -5.72 -7.46
N PHE A 128 3.62 -6.31 -7.79
CA PHE A 128 2.93 -6.09 -9.07
C PHE A 128 3.84 -6.38 -10.28
N ASN A 129 4.39 -7.58 -10.31
CA ASN A 129 5.11 -8.16 -11.45
C ASN A 129 4.47 -9.50 -11.82
N GLN A 130 5.10 -10.30 -12.68
CA GLN A 130 4.61 -11.59 -13.17
C GLN A 130 5.54 -12.74 -12.74
N LEU A 131 6.20 -12.60 -11.58
CA LEU A 131 7.19 -13.56 -11.10
C LEU A 131 6.49 -14.85 -10.67
N LYS A 132 6.92 -15.98 -11.25
CA LYS A 132 6.42 -17.32 -10.90
C LYS A 132 7.28 -18.03 -9.86
N LYS A 133 8.58 -17.71 -9.86
CA LYS A 133 9.59 -18.25 -8.93
C LYS A 133 10.61 -17.17 -8.63
N LEU A 134 11.17 -17.24 -7.43
CA LEU A 134 12.22 -16.33 -6.99
C LEU A 134 13.07 -17.01 -5.93
N ASP A 135 14.37 -16.86 -6.02
CA ASP A 135 15.32 -17.28 -5.00
C ASP A 135 16.05 -16.06 -4.46
N LEU A 136 15.93 -15.85 -3.14
CA LEU A 136 16.54 -14.74 -2.39
C LEU A 136 17.53 -15.28 -1.34
N SER A 137 17.91 -16.56 -1.42
CA SER A 137 18.80 -17.23 -0.47
C SER A 137 20.20 -16.61 -0.39
N ALA A 138 20.64 -15.96 -1.48
CA ALA A 138 21.93 -15.29 -1.56
C ALA A 138 21.94 -13.87 -0.96
N LEU A 139 20.79 -13.28 -0.65
CA LEU A 139 20.66 -11.92 -0.13
C LEU A 139 20.68 -11.90 1.41
N ASP A 140 21.88 -11.97 1.99
CA ASP A 140 22.14 -12.08 3.44
C ASP A 140 21.76 -10.83 4.27
N ARG A 141 21.76 -9.65 3.64
CA ARG A 141 21.38 -8.37 4.29
C ARG A 141 19.93 -7.95 4.08
N LEU A 142 19.14 -8.73 3.36
CA LEU A 142 17.75 -8.37 3.04
C LEU A 142 16.92 -8.29 4.32
N SER A 143 16.30 -7.12 4.56
CA SER A 143 15.50 -6.85 5.75
C SER A 143 14.02 -6.70 5.45
N VAL A 144 13.68 -6.04 4.34
CA VAL A 144 12.31 -5.79 3.91
C VAL A 144 12.15 -6.28 2.48
N CYS A 145 11.16 -7.14 2.25
CA CYS A 145 10.87 -7.68 0.93
C CYS A 145 9.37 -7.61 0.63
N ASN A 146 9.01 -6.90 -0.44
CA ASN A 146 7.65 -6.86 -0.95
C ASN A 146 7.56 -7.53 -2.31
N LEU A 147 6.85 -8.65 -2.36
CA LEU A 147 6.62 -9.51 -3.53
C LEU A 147 5.12 -9.66 -3.81
N SER A 148 4.29 -8.77 -3.26
CA SER A 148 2.84 -8.85 -3.43
C SER A 148 2.39 -8.67 -4.88
N GLY A 149 1.27 -9.26 -5.28
CA GLY A 149 0.76 -9.12 -6.65
C GLY A 149 1.68 -9.74 -7.70
N ASN A 150 2.17 -10.95 -7.44
CA ASN A 150 2.94 -11.77 -8.39
C ASN A 150 2.22 -13.10 -8.64
N GLU A 151 2.86 -14.00 -9.38
CA GLU A 151 2.34 -15.34 -9.71
C GLU A 151 3.06 -16.44 -8.91
N LEU A 152 3.61 -16.13 -7.72
CA LEU A 152 4.39 -17.08 -6.94
C LEU A 152 3.50 -18.22 -6.43
N ALA A 153 3.80 -19.45 -6.83
CA ALA A 153 3.12 -20.65 -6.35
C ALA A 153 3.66 -21.15 -4.99
N GLU A 154 4.89 -20.75 -4.65
CA GLU A 154 5.61 -21.14 -3.45
C GLU A 154 6.25 -19.91 -2.80
N VAL A 155 6.45 -19.97 -1.49
CA VAL A 155 7.21 -18.94 -0.77
C VAL A 155 8.67 -18.99 -1.25
N PRO A 156 9.28 -17.85 -1.65
CA PRO A 156 10.68 -17.80 -2.04
C PRO A 156 11.62 -18.31 -0.94
N GLN A 157 12.74 -18.88 -1.35
CA GLN A 157 13.81 -19.21 -0.42
C GLN A 157 14.51 -17.93 0.04
N PHE A 158 14.68 -17.78 1.35
CA PHE A 158 15.38 -16.65 1.97
C PHE A 158 16.72 -17.12 2.53
N HIS A 159 17.63 -16.18 2.78
CA HIS A 159 18.92 -16.50 3.37
C HIS A 159 18.77 -17.18 4.74
N ILE A 160 19.45 -18.32 4.91
CA ILE A 160 19.48 -19.09 6.16
C ILE A 160 20.93 -19.10 6.64
N GLY A 161 21.29 -18.11 7.46
CA GLY A 161 22.61 -17.97 8.06
C GLY A 161 22.52 -17.53 9.52
N GLU A 162 23.66 -17.55 10.22
CA GLU A 162 23.75 -17.15 11.64
C GLU A 162 23.28 -15.71 11.88
N VAL A 163 23.49 -14.83 10.89
CA VAL A 163 23.05 -13.43 10.89
C VAL A 163 22.06 -13.22 9.74
N HIS A 164 20.77 -13.19 10.05
CA HIS A 164 19.70 -12.87 9.10
C HIS A 164 19.00 -11.57 9.50
N HIS A 165 18.64 -10.75 8.51
CA HIS A 165 18.12 -9.39 8.70
C HIS A 165 16.62 -9.24 8.41
N LEU A 166 15.97 -10.31 7.94
CA LEU A 166 14.61 -10.28 7.40
C LEU A 166 13.58 -10.02 8.50
N THR A 167 12.98 -8.83 8.47
CA THR A 167 11.97 -8.38 9.45
C THR A 167 10.58 -8.33 8.86
N GLU A 168 10.44 -8.06 7.56
CA GLU A 168 9.14 -7.85 6.92
C GLU A 168 9.09 -8.53 5.54
N VAL A 169 8.08 -9.39 5.37
CA VAL A 169 7.81 -10.08 4.11
C VAL A 169 6.36 -9.88 3.72
N ASN A 170 6.13 -9.31 2.55
CA ASN A 170 4.82 -9.20 1.94
C ASN A 170 4.73 -10.08 0.69
N LEU A 171 3.85 -11.08 0.74
CA LEU A 171 3.54 -12.06 -0.30
C LEU A 171 2.04 -12.02 -0.66
N GLU A 172 1.32 -10.95 -0.29
CA GLU A 172 -0.11 -10.80 -0.55
C GLU A 172 -0.43 -10.93 -2.05
N LYS A 173 -1.61 -11.46 -2.42
CA LYS A 173 -2.03 -11.59 -3.84
C LYS A 173 -1.01 -12.37 -4.68
N ASN A 174 -0.72 -13.58 -4.25
CA ASN A 174 0.07 -14.54 -5.01
C ASN A 174 -0.74 -15.85 -5.16
N SER A 175 -0.11 -16.91 -5.65
CA SER A 175 -0.70 -18.24 -5.79
C SER A 175 -0.13 -19.25 -4.78
N ILE A 176 0.32 -18.79 -3.62
CA ILE A 176 1.03 -19.62 -2.64
C ILE A 176 0.06 -20.62 -2.01
N VAL A 177 0.41 -21.90 -2.06
CA VAL A 177 -0.42 -23.00 -1.55
C VAL A 177 -0.05 -23.40 -0.13
N ALA A 178 1.22 -23.25 0.24
CA ALA A 178 1.72 -23.67 1.55
C ALA A 178 2.85 -22.76 2.06
N LEU A 179 2.96 -22.68 3.39
CA LEU A 179 4.07 -22.02 4.06
C LEU A 179 5.14 -23.08 4.38
N PRO A 180 6.41 -22.90 3.99
CA PRO A 180 7.47 -23.88 4.26
C PRO A 180 7.98 -23.78 5.70
N GLU A 181 8.58 -24.87 6.20
CA GLU A 181 9.19 -24.91 7.54
C GLU A 181 10.40 -23.97 7.66
N ASP A 182 11.12 -23.71 6.56
CA ASP A 182 12.28 -22.83 6.57
C ASP A 182 11.98 -21.37 6.93
N LEU A 183 10.73 -20.91 6.81
CA LEU A 183 10.32 -19.60 7.33
C LEU A 183 10.57 -19.48 8.84
N THR A 184 10.52 -20.58 9.58
CA THR A 184 10.78 -20.59 11.02
C THR A 184 12.23 -20.29 11.37
N ARG A 185 13.15 -20.37 10.39
CA ARG A 185 14.55 -19.99 10.58
C ARG A 185 14.75 -18.48 10.62
N GLN A 186 13.76 -17.69 10.17
CA GLN A 186 13.77 -16.23 10.23
C GLN A 186 13.33 -15.74 11.62
N GLN A 187 14.22 -15.88 12.61
CA GLN A 187 13.94 -15.62 14.03
C GLN A 187 13.57 -14.17 14.35
N ILE A 188 13.94 -13.23 13.46
CA ILE A 188 13.61 -11.82 13.62
C ILE A 188 12.47 -11.31 12.74
N LEU A 189 11.81 -12.19 11.98
CA LEU A 189 10.63 -11.86 11.18
C LEU A 189 9.52 -11.34 12.09
N ARG A 190 9.06 -10.11 11.82
CA ARG A 190 8.02 -9.41 12.60
C ARG A 190 6.69 -9.36 11.87
N VAL A 191 6.74 -9.20 10.56
CA VAL A 191 5.57 -9.06 9.69
C VAL A 191 5.64 -10.09 8.58
N LEU A 192 4.61 -10.93 8.50
CA LEU A 192 4.39 -11.84 7.40
C LEU A 192 2.99 -11.62 6.86
N ASN A 193 2.89 -11.04 5.67
CA ASN A 193 1.64 -10.88 4.96
C ASN A 193 1.57 -11.93 3.84
N VAL A 194 0.64 -12.88 3.96
CA VAL A 194 0.34 -13.92 2.96
C VAL A 194 -1.14 -13.89 2.61
N GLY A 195 -1.77 -12.71 2.69
CA GLY A 195 -3.16 -12.52 2.34
C GLY A 195 -3.44 -12.80 0.86
N ASP A 196 -4.69 -13.09 0.51
CA ASP A 196 -5.15 -13.33 -0.86
C ASP A 196 -4.27 -14.34 -1.62
N ASN A 197 -4.02 -15.50 -0.99
CA ASN A 197 -3.27 -16.62 -1.56
C ASN A 197 -4.15 -17.88 -1.64
N LYS A 198 -3.56 -19.04 -1.89
CA LYS A 198 -4.24 -20.35 -1.99
C LYS A 198 -3.94 -21.27 -0.81
N ILE A 199 -3.65 -20.70 0.36
CA ILE A 199 -3.29 -21.45 1.56
C ILE A 199 -4.55 -22.11 2.17
N GLU A 200 -4.61 -23.43 2.16
CA GLU A 200 -5.73 -24.16 2.77
C GLU A 200 -5.51 -24.49 4.24
N GLN A 201 -4.25 -24.69 4.64
CA GLN A 201 -3.86 -25.14 5.96
C GLN A 201 -2.63 -24.38 6.42
N VAL A 202 -2.65 -23.97 7.70
CA VAL A 202 -1.54 -23.23 8.30
C VAL A 202 -0.78 -24.17 9.22
N PRO A 203 0.52 -24.39 8.98
CA PRO A 203 1.30 -25.32 9.76
C PRO A 203 1.60 -24.78 11.16
N LYS A 204 1.56 -25.64 12.18
CA LYS A 204 1.82 -25.26 13.59
C LYS A 204 3.20 -24.63 13.80
N TYR A 205 4.18 -25.00 12.99
CA TYR A 205 5.56 -24.53 13.18
C TYR A 205 5.70 -23.03 12.89
N ILE A 206 4.77 -22.39 12.18
CA ILE A 206 4.84 -20.94 11.93
C ILE A 206 4.81 -20.14 13.24
N ALA A 207 4.15 -20.67 14.28
CA ALA A 207 4.13 -20.09 15.62
C ALA A 207 5.52 -20.08 16.30
N LYS A 208 6.49 -20.87 15.80
CA LYS A 208 7.87 -20.86 16.29
C LYS A 208 8.66 -19.61 15.86
N CYS A 209 8.12 -18.78 14.97
CA CYS A 209 8.73 -17.49 14.63
C CYS A 209 8.59 -16.54 15.83
N ALA A 210 9.57 -16.55 16.74
CA ALA A 210 9.43 -15.95 18.07
C ALA A 210 9.14 -14.44 18.07
N LYS A 211 9.55 -13.71 17.02
CA LYS A 211 9.33 -12.27 16.89
C LYS A 211 8.16 -11.89 15.97
N LEU A 212 7.41 -12.86 15.43
CA LEU A 212 6.30 -12.62 14.52
C LEU A 212 5.14 -11.98 15.30
N LYS A 213 4.81 -10.74 14.94
CA LYS A 213 3.77 -9.94 15.61
C LYS A 213 2.55 -9.78 14.71
N GLU A 214 2.79 -9.63 13.43
CA GLU A 214 1.76 -9.38 12.42
C GLU A 214 1.80 -10.53 11.42
N PHE A 215 0.71 -11.27 11.40
CA PHE A 215 0.53 -12.40 10.50
C PHE A 215 -0.83 -12.26 9.85
N ASN A 216 -0.83 -12.00 8.54
CA ASN A 216 -2.04 -11.80 7.75
C ASN A 216 -2.27 -13.00 6.83
N LEU A 217 -3.40 -13.67 7.03
CA LEU A 217 -3.87 -14.83 6.26
C LEU A 217 -5.21 -14.55 5.54
N LYS A 218 -5.70 -13.30 5.57
CA LYS A 218 -7.01 -12.95 5.04
C LYS A 218 -7.12 -13.33 3.55
N GLY A 219 -8.29 -13.76 3.11
CA GLY A 219 -8.52 -14.09 1.68
C GLY A 219 -7.91 -15.42 1.22
N ASN A 220 -7.45 -16.25 2.16
CA ASN A 220 -7.04 -17.63 1.86
C ASN A 220 -8.20 -18.63 2.05
N PRO A 221 -8.27 -19.71 1.25
CA PRO A 221 -9.29 -20.76 1.36
C PRO A 221 -9.03 -21.73 2.54
N LEU A 222 -8.97 -21.20 3.76
CA LEU A 222 -8.63 -21.97 4.97
C LEU A 222 -9.70 -23.03 5.28
N LYS A 223 -9.28 -24.30 5.42
CA LYS A 223 -10.16 -25.43 5.77
C LYS A 223 -10.69 -25.36 7.20
N ASP A 224 -9.92 -24.78 8.12
CA ASP A 224 -10.36 -24.58 9.50
C ASP A 224 -11.30 -23.37 9.59
N LYS A 225 -12.60 -23.64 9.73
CA LYS A 225 -13.66 -22.62 9.86
C LYS A 225 -13.49 -21.70 11.07
N ARG A 226 -12.89 -22.19 12.16
CA ARG A 226 -12.64 -21.38 13.36
C ARG A 226 -11.45 -20.46 13.14
N LEU A 227 -10.38 -20.97 12.53
CA LEU A 227 -9.24 -20.15 12.12
C LEU A 227 -9.69 -19.07 11.12
N LEU A 228 -10.51 -19.42 10.13
CA LEU A 228 -11.06 -18.48 9.15
C LEU A 228 -11.80 -17.31 9.85
N LYS A 229 -12.70 -17.61 10.79
CA LYS A 229 -13.40 -16.59 11.59
C LYS A 229 -12.44 -15.72 12.42
N LEU A 230 -11.36 -16.28 12.95
CA LEU A 230 -10.35 -15.54 13.72
C LEU A 230 -9.53 -14.60 12.82
N VAL A 231 -9.20 -15.07 11.62
CA VAL A 231 -8.46 -14.30 10.60
C VAL A 231 -9.30 -13.11 10.13
N ASP A 232 -10.60 -13.28 9.89
CA ASP A 232 -11.51 -12.19 9.46
C ASP A 232 -11.69 -11.09 10.51
N GLN A 233 -11.44 -11.40 11.79
CA GLN A 233 -11.47 -10.43 12.89
C GLN A 233 -10.13 -9.69 13.06
N CYS A 234 -9.12 -9.99 12.24
CA CYS A 234 -7.79 -9.35 12.18
C CYS A 234 -7.07 -9.23 13.54
N ARG A 235 -7.05 -10.31 14.33
CA ARG A 235 -6.32 -10.35 15.60
C ARG A 235 -5.10 -11.27 15.49
N SER A 236 -4.00 -10.79 14.89
CA SER A 236 -2.81 -11.62 14.60
C SER A 236 -2.28 -12.40 15.79
N LYS A 237 -2.28 -11.83 17.00
CA LYS A 237 -1.91 -12.56 18.22
C LYS A 237 -2.81 -13.77 18.50
N GLN A 238 -4.13 -13.60 18.41
CA GLN A 238 -5.08 -14.70 18.64
C GLN A 238 -5.00 -15.77 17.54
N VAL A 239 -4.71 -15.35 16.31
CA VAL A 239 -4.45 -16.27 15.19
C VAL A 239 -3.21 -17.11 15.47
N LEU A 240 -2.10 -16.48 15.89
CA LEU A 240 -0.87 -17.19 16.24
C LEU A 240 -1.05 -18.13 17.44
N ASP A 241 -1.67 -17.66 18.53
CA ASP A 241 -1.97 -18.47 19.72
C ASP A 241 -2.88 -19.68 19.37
N TYR A 242 -3.79 -19.51 18.40
CA TYR A 242 -4.66 -20.58 17.92
C TYR A 242 -3.92 -21.58 17.06
N VAL A 243 -3.09 -21.11 16.12
CA VAL A 243 -2.28 -21.95 15.21
C VAL A 243 -1.22 -22.74 16.00
N GLU A 244 -0.67 -22.18 17.08
CA GLU A 244 0.25 -22.90 17.96
C GLU A 244 -0.40 -24.16 18.55
N LYS A 245 -1.68 -24.08 18.94
CA LYS A 245 -2.41 -25.17 19.60
C LYS A 245 -3.09 -26.13 18.63
N ASN A 246 -3.63 -25.61 17.53
CA ASN A 246 -4.53 -26.34 16.62
C ASN A 246 -4.04 -26.37 15.17
N GLY A 247 -2.87 -25.82 14.89
CA GLY A 247 -2.30 -25.74 13.54
C GLY A 247 -2.04 -27.11 12.93
N TYR A 248 -2.02 -27.14 11.60
CA TYR A 248 -1.78 -28.35 10.83
C TYR A 248 -0.39 -28.93 11.13
N GLN A 249 -0.32 -30.24 11.28
CA GLN A 249 0.96 -30.96 11.36
C GLN A 249 1.14 -31.70 10.04
N PRO A 250 2.01 -31.22 9.14
CA PRO A 250 2.34 -32.01 7.96
C PRO A 250 2.94 -33.35 8.39
N PRO A 251 2.60 -34.45 7.70
CA PRO A 251 3.21 -35.74 7.97
C PRO A 251 4.74 -35.62 7.82
N LYS A 252 5.49 -36.13 8.81
CA LYS A 252 6.97 -36.11 8.79
C LYS A 252 7.46 -36.81 7.52
N GLN A 253 8.01 -36.05 6.58
CA GLN A 253 8.70 -36.60 5.42
C GLN A 253 10.08 -37.06 5.90
N THR A 254 10.34 -38.36 5.81
CA THR A 254 11.70 -38.91 5.85
C THR A 254 12.39 -38.54 4.52
N PRO A 255 13.66 -38.11 4.54
CA PRO A 255 14.36 -37.74 3.32
C PRO A 255 14.55 -39.00 2.47
N LYS A 256 13.95 -39.03 1.29
CA LYS A 256 14.28 -40.03 0.26
C LYS A 256 15.08 -39.36 -0.84
N GLU A 257 16.22 -39.99 -1.09
CA GLU A 257 17.23 -39.70 -2.09
C GLU A 257 16.65 -39.60 -3.51
N ASN A 258 17.37 -38.85 -4.34
CA ASN A 258 17.19 -38.79 -5.80
C ASN A 258 17.09 -40.19 -6.42
N PRO A 259 16.35 -40.31 -7.53
CA PRO A 259 17.02 -40.82 -8.72
C PRO A 259 16.75 -40.00 -9.98
N SER A 260 17.80 -39.94 -10.78
CA SER A 260 17.90 -39.42 -12.14
C SER A 260 17.12 -40.25 -13.17
N THR A 261 16.61 -39.53 -14.18
CA THR A 261 16.43 -39.90 -15.61
C THR A 261 15.61 -41.14 -16.02
N ALA A 262 14.51 -40.92 -16.74
CA ALA A 262 14.30 -41.43 -18.11
C ALA A 262 12.99 -40.89 -18.74
N SER A 263 13.06 -40.67 -20.05
CA SER A 263 12.05 -40.13 -20.96
C SER A 263 10.91 -41.11 -21.31
N ASN A 264 9.72 -40.58 -21.58
CA ASN A 264 9.08 -40.68 -22.91
C ASN A 264 7.69 -40.01 -22.93
N GLY A 265 7.40 -39.36 -24.06
CA GLY A 265 6.36 -38.34 -24.19
C GLY A 265 4.97 -38.84 -24.60
N GLN A 266 4.05 -37.88 -24.75
CA GLN A 266 2.99 -37.93 -25.74
C GLN A 266 2.33 -36.55 -25.96
N GLN A 267 2.28 -36.24 -27.25
CA GLN A 267 1.55 -35.25 -28.06
C GLN A 267 0.57 -34.27 -27.38
N VAL A 268 0.80 -32.99 -27.68
CA VAL A 268 -0.14 -31.88 -27.61
C VAL A 268 -0.99 -31.88 -28.90
N VAL A 269 -2.31 -31.86 -28.76
CA VAL A 269 -3.28 -31.54 -29.84
C VAL A 269 -4.06 -30.30 -29.40
N PRO A 270 -4.17 -29.24 -30.22
CA PRO A 270 -4.94 -28.04 -29.87
C PRO A 270 -6.42 -28.18 -30.30
N PRO A 271 -7.37 -27.47 -29.66
CA PRO A 271 -8.63 -27.15 -30.32
C PRO A 271 -8.73 -25.65 -30.67
N PRO A 272 -9.61 -25.30 -31.64
CA PRO A 272 -9.51 -24.08 -32.43
C PRO A 272 -10.48 -22.96 -32.00
N ASN A 273 -10.24 -21.80 -32.59
CA ASN A 273 -10.96 -20.53 -32.54
C ASN A 273 -12.50 -20.62 -32.56
N GLY A 274 -13.12 -19.81 -31.68
CA GLY A 274 -13.88 -18.62 -32.10
C GLY A 274 -15.38 -18.75 -32.35
N ALA A 275 -16.17 -18.06 -31.51
CA ALA A 275 -17.42 -17.40 -31.89
C ALA A 275 -17.70 -16.22 -30.93
N PRO A 276 -18.42 -15.16 -31.36
CA PRO A 276 -18.28 -13.81 -30.82
C PRO A 276 -19.13 -13.56 -29.57
N GLU A 277 -18.54 -12.90 -28.57
CA GLU A 277 -19.26 -12.42 -27.38
C GLU A 277 -19.89 -11.05 -27.66
N LYS A 278 -21.18 -10.92 -27.31
CA LYS A 278 -21.92 -9.66 -27.34
C LYS A 278 -21.53 -8.83 -26.12
N GLU A 279 -21.16 -7.57 -26.38
CA GLU A 279 -20.88 -6.55 -25.36
C GLU A 279 -22.09 -6.37 -24.42
N GLN A 280 -21.88 -6.61 -23.14
CA GLN A 280 -22.72 -6.12 -22.04
C GLN A 280 -21.90 -5.05 -21.32
N GLU A 281 -22.40 -3.81 -21.26
CA GLU A 281 -21.79 -2.73 -20.48
C GLU A 281 -21.71 -3.14 -18.99
N GLU A 282 -20.49 -3.44 -18.52
CA GLU A 282 -20.20 -3.77 -17.13
C GLU A 282 -20.09 -2.49 -16.28
N ALA A 283 -20.74 -2.49 -15.10
CA ALA A 283 -20.67 -1.37 -14.16
C ALA A 283 -19.22 -1.09 -13.70
N GLN A 284 -18.77 0.15 -13.83
CA GLN A 284 -17.41 0.61 -13.52
C GLN A 284 -17.40 1.48 -12.25
N LEU A 285 -16.39 1.32 -11.39
CA LEU A 285 -16.16 2.22 -10.24
C LEU A 285 -15.44 3.47 -10.73
N LYS A 286 -15.84 4.66 -10.28
CA LYS A 286 -15.30 5.91 -10.81
C LYS A 286 -14.90 6.89 -9.71
N ILE A 287 -13.73 7.51 -9.82
CA ILE A 287 -13.35 8.69 -9.05
C ILE A 287 -13.36 9.87 -10.02
N ILE A 288 -14.22 10.85 -9.78
CA ILE A 288 -14.28 12.08 -10.57
C ILE A 288 -13.53 13.17 -9.82
N VAL A 289 -12.41 13.61 -10.36
CA VAL A 289 -11.59 14.69 -9.81
C VAL A 289 -12.03 16.01 -10.42
N ARG A 290 -12.74 16.82 -9.66
CA ARG A 290 -13.14 18.18 -10.04
C ARG A 290 -12.03 19.16 -9.72
N LYS A 291 -11.67 19.99 -10.70
CA LYS A 291 -10.74 21.11 -10.46
C LYS A 291 -11.31 22.09 -9.44
N ALA A 292 -10.42 22.62 -8.61
CA ALA A 292 -10.78 23.62 -7.61
C ALA A 292 -11.42 24.83 -8.29
N THR A 293 -12.64 25.18 -7.91
CA THR A 293 -13.32 26.40 -8.38
C THR A 293 -12.87 27.61 -7.55
N ALA A 294 -13.22 28.83 -7.98
CA ALA A 294 -12.90 30.04 -7.22
C ALA A 294 -13.51 30.06 -5.81
N SER A 295 -14.54 29.24 -5.55
CA SER A 295 -15.20 29.08 -4.25
C SER A 295 -14.63 27.94 -3.40
N ALA A 296 -13.65 27.17 -3.88
CA ALA A 296 -13.02 26.12 -3.11
C ALA A 296 -12.19 26.71 -1.95
N PRO A 297 -12.14 26.08 -0.77
CA PRO A 297 -11.34 26.56 0.36
C PRO A 297 -9.87 26.68 -0.04
N LYS A 298 -9.32 27.90 0.10
CA LYS A 298 -7.89 28.13 -0.05
C LYS A 298 -7.22 27.88 1.29
N VAL A 299 -6.14 27.10 1.27
CA VAL A 299 -5.39 26.79 2.48
C VAL A 299 -4.06 27.52 2.44
N THR A 300 -3.82 28.38 3.43
CA THR A 300 -2.58 29.16 3.54
C THR A 300 -1.60 28.42 4.44
N PHE A 301 -0.35 28.28 4.02
CA PHE A 301 0.69 27.51 4.71
C PHE A 301 1.79 28.43 5.22
N THR A 302 2.10 28.39 6.52
CA THR A 302 3.10 29.28 7.14
C THR A 302 4.49 28.68 7.28
N GLN A 303 5.49 29.53 7.47
CA GLN A 303 6.89 29.13 7.58
C GLN A 303 7.14 28.26 8.83
N GLU A 304 6.48 28.56 9.94
CA GLU A 304 6.59 27.83 11.21
C GLU A 304 6.07 26.39 11.05
N ALA A 305 4.96 26.22 10.31
CA ALA A 305 4.43 24.91 9.97
C ALA A 305 5.44 24.06 9.16
N ARG A 306 6.26 24.71 8.31
CA ARG A 306 7.33 24.05 7.55
C ARG A 306 8.36 23.40 8.45
N SER A 307 8.70 24.04 9.56
CA SER A 307 9.70 23.54 10.50
C SER A 307 9.12 22.47 11.43
N ALA A 308 7.86 22.60 11.84
CA ALA A 308 7.22 21.66 12.76
C ALA A 308 6.72 20.38 12.05
N ARG A 309 5.93 20.52 10.98
CA ARG A 309 5.32 19.40 10.25
C ARG A 309 5.11 19.79 8.77
N PRO A 310 6.14 19.69 7.92
CA PRO A 310 6.19 20.38 6.63
C PRO A 310 5.18 19.94 5.57
N HIS A 311 4.58 18.76 5.70
CA HIS A 311 3.79 18.18 4.62
C HIS A 311 2.33 18.09 5.01
N ILE A 312 1.47 18.71 4.20
CA ILE A 312 0.02 18.63 4.28
C ILE A 312 -0.56 18.42 2.88
N LEU A 313 -1.59 17.57 2.80
CA LEU A 313 -2.45 17.39 1.64
C LEU A 313 -3.89 17.50 2.06
N LEU A 314 -4.70 18.16 1.22
CA LEU A 314 -6.13 18.23 1.40
C LEU A 314 -6.86 17.90 0.11
N CYS A 315 -8.05 17.32 0.23
CA CYS A 315 -9.05 17.30 -0.82
C CYS A 315 -10.45 17.34 -0.19
N ILE A 316 -11.44 17.68 -1.00
CA ILE A 316 -12.84 17.61 -0.60
C ILE A 316 -13.48 16.41 -1.26
N VAL A 317 -14.17 15.58 -0.51
CA VAL A 317 -15.04 14.54 -1.08
C VAL A 317 -16.47 15.04 -1.03
N ARG A 318 -17.14 15.07 -2.17
CA ARG A 318 -18.52 15.55 -2.29
C ARG A 318 -19.51 14.41 -2.34
N SER A 319 -20.66 14.62 -1.70
CA SER A 319 -21.83 13.75 -1.79
C SER A 319 -21.52 12.28 -1.46
N PHE A 320 -20.64 12.05 -0.48
CA PHE A 320 -20.28 10.73 0.00
C PHE A 320 -21.19 10.32 1.16
N PRO A 321 -22.12 9.37 0.96
CA PRO A 321 -23.04 8.95 2.01
C PRO A 321 -22.31 8.10 3.04
N ILE A 322 -22.32 8.52 4.31
CA ILE A 322 -21.74 7.72 5.40
C ILE A 322 -22.82 6.78 5.95
N ALA A 323 -23.13 5.72 5.19
CA ALA A 323 -24.15 4.73 5.57
C ALA A 323 -23.80 4.01 6.88
N ASN A 324 -22.51 3.79 7.15
CA ASN A 324 -22.03 3.18 8.37
C ASN A 324 -20.83 3.95 8.96
N LEU A 325 -21.14 4.93 9.83
CA LEU A 325 -20.14 5.75 10.51
C LEU A 325 -19.11 4.91 11.29
N LYS A 326 -19.53 3.79 11.89
CA LYS A 326 -18.61 2.90 12.61
C LYS A 326 -17.58 2.27 11.67
N LYS A 327 -17.98 1.79 10.49
CA LYS A 327 -17.06 1.27 9.47
C LYS A 327 -16.13 2.37 8.96
N PHE A 328 -16.65 3.59 8.75
CA PHE A 328 -15.83 4.75 8.34
C PHE A 328 -14.73 5.08 9.35
N LEU A 329 -15.08 5.15 10.64
CA LEU A 329 -14.11 5.41 11.71
C LEU A 329 -13.14 4.25 11.90
N GLN A 330 -13.59 3.00 11.72
CA GLN A 330 -12.72 1.83 11.74
C GLN A 330 -11.71 1.85 10.59
N LEU A 331 -12.13 2.22 9.38
CA LEU A 331 -11.22 2.40 8.24
C LEU A 331 -10.10 3.40 8.60
N GLN A 332 -10.44 4.57 9.12
CA GLN A 332 -9.45 5.58 9.53
C GLN A 332 -8.48 5.04 10.59
N ASN A 333 -8.99 4.34 11.60
CA ASN A 333 -8.15 3.73 12.64
C ASN A 333 -7.22 2.65 12.09
N THR A 334 -7.71 1.81 11.16
CA THR A 334 -6.88 0.80 10.49
C THR A 334 -5.77 1.46 9.68
N LEU A 335 -6.09 2.48 8.86
CA LEU A 335 -5.09 3.21 8.09
C LEU A 335 -4.08 3.95 8.99
N HIS A 336 -4.51 4.44 10.15
CA HIS A 336 -3.61 5.02 11.13
C HIS A 336 -2.61 4.02 11.70
N ASP A 337 -3.02 2.78 11.94
CA ASP A 337 -2.15 1.73 12.46
C ASP A 337 -1.27 1.12 11.35
N THR A 338 -1.76 0.99 10.11
CA THR A 338 -1.03 0.40 8.96
C THR A 338 -0.33 1.45 8.09
N GLU A 339 -1.06 2.12 7.19
CA GLU A 339 -0.49 3.00 6.14
C GLU A 339 0.24 4.22 6.69
N CYS A 340 -0.22 4.72 7.84
CA CYS A 340 0.37 5.86 8.53
C CYS A 340 1.47 5.44 9.52
N ASN A 341 1.74 4.13 9.66
CA ASN A 341 2.67 3.55 10.62
C ASN A 341 2.47 4.14 12.04
N ARG A 342 1.30 3.93 12.61
CA ARG A 342 0.91 4.44 13.94
C ARG A 342 1.14 5.96 14.08
N ARG A 343 0.68 6.69 13.07
CA ARG A 343 0.82 8.14 12.91
C ARG A 343 2.24 8.70 12.80
N GLN A 344 3.27 7.84 12.76
CA GLN A 344 4.66 8.26 12.59
C GLN A 344 4.94 8.77 11.17
N LEU A 345 4.39 8.09 10.16
CA LEU A 345 4.59 8.46 8.75
C LEU A 345 3.62 9.54 8.28
N ALA A 346 2.35 9.47 8.69
CA ALA A 346 1.32 10.43 8.30
C ALA A 346 0.19 10.49 9.33
N THR A 347 -0.69 11.47 9.28
CA THR A 347 -1.90 11.52 10.12
C THR A 347 -3.06 11.96 9.27
N ILE A 348 -4.14 11.18 9.31
CA ILE A 348 -5.40 11.45 8.65
C ILE A 348 -6.30 12.22 9.62
N ALA A 349 -6.88 13.30 9.13
CA ALA A 349 -7.98 13.98 9.79
C ALA A 349 -9.14 14.12 8.80
N THR A 350 -10.37 13.92 9.29
CA THR A 350 -11.59 14.06 8.50
C THR A 350 -12.52 15.04 9.20
N HIS A 351 -13.10 15.96 8.42
CA HIS A 351 -13.95 17.03 8.92
C HIS A 351 -15.24 17.09 8.12
N ASP A 352 -16.34 17.38 8.79
CA ASP A 352 -17.60 17.74 8.15
C ASP A 352 -17.45 19.14 7.53
N LEU A 353 -17.48 19.19 6.19
CA LEU A 353 -17.20 20.42 5.46
C LEU A 353 -18.21 21.53 5.78
N ALA A 354 -19.47 21.19 6.11
CA ALA A 354 -20.49 22.19 6.44
C ALA A 354 -20.19 22.96 7.75
N LYS A 355 -19.33 22.37 8.60
CA LYS A 355 -18.93 22.91 9.91
C LYS A 355 -17.61 23.69 9.86
N VAL A 356 -16.89 23.61 8.74
CA VAL A 356 -15.67 24.39 8.48
C VAL A 356 -16.05 25.79 7.97
N LYS A 357 -15.43 26.83 8.51
CA LYS A 357 -15.81 28.23 8.25
C LYS A 357 -14.70 29.04 7.58
N GLY A 358 -15.00 29.58 6.40
CA GLY A 358 -14.13 30.53 5.72
C GLY A 358 -12.81 29.93 5.22
N ALA A 359 -11.77 30.76 5.16
CA ALA A 359 -10.45 30.37 4.71
C ALA A 359 -9.73 29.49 5.74
N LEU A 360 -8.99 28.51 5.24
CA LEU A 360 -8.21 27.60 6.06
C LEU A 360 -6.76 28.06 6.15
N ARG A 361 -6.14 27.79 7.29
CA ARG A 361 -4.72 28.07 7.48
C ARG A 361 -4.03 26.97 8.26
N TYR A 362 -2.87 26.56 7.76
CA TYR A 362 -2.00 25.56 8.37
C TYR A 362 -0.78 26.24 9.00
N HIS A 363 -0.67 26.09 10.31
CA HIS A 363 0.20 26.86 11.18
C HIS A 363 0.98 25.96 12.15
N ALA A 364 1.99 26.54 12.80
CA ALA A 364 2.55 25.99 14.02
C ALA A 364 2.83 27.10 15.02
N ALA A 365 2.51 26.86 16.29
CA ALA A 365 2.68 27.81 17.38
C ALA A 365 3.06 27.08 18.68
N PRO A 366 3.52 27.79 19.71
CA PRO A 366 3.70 27.22 21.04
C PRO A 366 2.39 26.58 21.54
N PRO A 367 2.42 25.41 22.20
CA PRO A 367 1.20 24.70 22.62
C PRO A 367 0.27 25.51 23.54
N ALA A 368 0.80 26.47 24.28
CA ALA A 368 0.03 27.36 25.15
C ALA A 368 -0.87 28.34 24.38
N GLU A 369 -0.54 28.64 23.12
CA GLU A 369 -1.26 29.62 22.28
C GLU A 369 -2.34 28.97 21.40
N ILE A 370 -2.40 27.64 21.37
CA ILE A 370 -3.31 26.89 20.50
C ILE A 370 -4.51 26.42 21.33
N GLU A 371 -5.70 26.97 21.06
CA GLU A 371 -6.94 26.52 21.69
C GLU A 371 -7.74 25.59 20.78
N ILE A 372 -8.11 24.42 21.30
CA ILE A 372 -8.92 23.43 20.57
C ILE A 372 -10.02 22.86 21.47
N THR A 373 -11.21 22.67 20.90
CA THR A 373 -12.23 21.78 21.48
C THR A 373 -11.97 20.37 20.99
N ALA A 374 -11.17 19.61 21.74
CA ALA A 374 -10.73 18.28 21.32
C ALA A 374 -11.90 17.30 21.08
N LEU A 375 -11.73 16.38 20.13
CA LEU A 375 -12.74 15.38 19.78
C LEU A 375 -13.17 14.55 21.01
N GLY A 376 -14.48 14.48 21.27
CA GLY A 376 -15.05 13.79 22.43
C GLY A 376 -15.06 14.63 23.71
N SER A 377 -14.58 15.87 23.67
CA SER A 377 -14.43 16.78 24.82
C SER A 377 -15.36 18.00 24.75
N ALA A 378 -16.46 17.95 23.98
CA ALA A 378 -17.38 19.08 23.84
C ALA A 378 -17.88 19.64 25.18
N ALA A 379 -18.13 18.78 26.17
CA ALA A 379 -18.57 19.19 27.51
C ALA A 379 -17.49 19.93 28.32
N GLN A 380 -16.21 19.76 27.97
CA GLN A 380 -15.06 20.38 28.64
C GLN A 380 -14.71 21.75 28.02
N GLY A 381 -15.27 22.09 26.86
CA GLY A 381 -15.02 23.36 26.18
C GLY A 381 -13.67 23.42 25.46
N LYS A 382 -13.19 24.64 25.20
CA LYS A 382 -11.87 24.89 24.61
C LYS A 382 -10.79 24.68 25.67
N VAL A 383 -9.72 23.99 25.28
CA VAL A 383 -8.51 23.80 26.10
C VAL A 383 -7.29 24.17 25.28
N THR A 384 -6.22 24.60 25.93
CA THR A 384 -4.94 24.81 25.25
C THR A 384 -4.34 23.46 24.84
N ALA A 385 -3.57 23.43 23.75
CA ALA A 385 -2.89 22.23 23.30
C ALA A 385 -1.85 21.77 24.34
N GLU A 386 -1.26 22.72 25.09
CA GLU A 386 -0.40 22.43 26.24
C GLU A 386 -1.15 21.63 27.32
N GLN A 387 -2.29 22.15 27.79
CA GLN A 387 -3.08 21.50 28.83
C GLN A 387 -3.59 20.14 28.34
N TYR A 388 -4.10 20.07 27.11
CA TYR A 388 -4.57 18.82 26.52
C TYR A 388 -3.46 17.76 26.42
N TYR A 389 -2.26 18.17 26.00
CA TYR A 389 -1.10 17.28 25.91
C TYR A 389 -0.64 16.82 27.30
N ALA A 390 -0.62 17.72 28.29
CA ALA A 390 -0.27 17.41 29.67
C ALA A 390 -1.27 16.41 30.29
N ASP A 391 -2.57 16.61 30.09
CA ASP A 391 -3.63 15.71 30.56
C ASP A 391 -3.52 14.34 29.91
N LEU A 392 -3.24 14.28 28.61
CA LEU A 392 -2.95 13.02 27.91
C LEU A 392 -1.71 12.32 28.50
N CYS A 393 -0.62 13.05 28.77
CA CYS A 393 0.58 12.48 29.41
C CYS A 393 0.24 11.89 30.78
N HIS A 394 -0.49 12.64 31.60
CA HIS A 394 -0.87 12.23 32.94
C HIS A 394 -1.77 10.98 32.92
N GLN A 395 -2.80 10.98 32.06
CA GLN A 395 -3.68 9.82 31.87
C GLN A 395 -2.92 8.59 31.38
N ALA A 396 -1.98 8.76 30.45
CA ALA A 396 -1.13 7.68 29.97
C ALA A 396 -0.33 7.08 31.12
N GLU A 397 0.23 7.91 32.00
CA GLU A 397 1.01 7.45 33.15
C GLU A 397 0.15 6.73 34.21
N LEU A 398 -1.05 7.24 34.50
CA LEU A 398 -2.02 6.56 35.37
C LEU A 398 -2.38 5.17 34.81
N LEU A 399 -2.69 5.08 33.51
CA LEU A 399 -2.95 3.81 32.84
C LEU A 399 -1.75 2.86 32.87
N ARG A 400 -0.53 3.40 32.75
CA ARG A 400 0.72 2.62 32.86
C ARG A 400 0.85 2.00 34.25
N LYS A 401 0.58 2.79 35.31
CA LYS A 401 0.64 2.38 36.71
C LYS A 401 -0.43 1.33 37.02
N GLU A 402 -1.66 1.56 36.58
CA GLU A 402 -2.79 0.64 36.80
C GLU A 402 -2.58 -0.70 36.07
N LYS A 403 -2.24 -0.67 34.77
CA LYS A 403 -2.13 -1.88 33.93
C LYS A 403 -0.78 -2.57 34.00
N LYS A 404 0.22 -1.97 34.67
CA LYS A 404 1.62 -2.43 34.75
C LYS A 404 2.20 -2.78 33.37
N ARG A 405 1.84 -2.02 32.34
CA ARG A 405 2.26 -2.23 30.95
C ARG A 405 2.72 -0.91 30.35
N ASN A 406 3.81 -0.95 29.59
CA ASN A 406 4.35 0.21 28.87
C ASN A 406 3.68 0.44 27.49
N THR A 407 2.58 -0.25 27.21
CA THR A 407 1.85 -0.14 25.93
C THR A 407 0.56 0.65 26.12
N TYR A 408 0.47 1.79 25.43
CA TYR A 408 -0.69 2.67 25.47
C TYR A 408 -1.75 2.28 24.43
N SER A 409 -3.01 2.62 24.69
CA SER A 409 -4.13 2.44 23.76
C SER A 409 -4.70 3.78 23.34
N GLY A 410 -5.39 3.86 22.20
CA GLY A 410 -6.03 5.10 21.75
C GLY A 410 -5.02 6.21 21.40
N VAL A 411 -5.40 7.45 21.68
CA VAL A 411 -4.59 8.65 21.39
C VAL A 411 -3.30 8.69 22.20
N HIS A 412 -3.28 8.07 23.39
CA HIS A 412 -2.11 8.02 24.28
C HIS A 412 -0.88 7.35 23.63
N LYS A 413 -1.09 6.53 22.60
CA LYS A 413 0.00 5.92 21.79
C LYS A 413 0.88 6.95 21.09
N TYR A 414 0.33 8.13 20.79
CA TYR A 414 0.94 9.11 19.89
C TYR A 414 1.55 10.29 20.62
N ILE A 415 1.42 10.35 21.95
CA ILE A 415 1.98 11.41 22.79
C ILE A 415 3.48 11.57 22.53
N THR A 416 4.21 10.46 22.39
CA THR A 416 5.66 10.48 22.19
C THR A 416 6.11 11.13 20.87
N LEU A 417 5.20 11.33 19.90
CA LEU A 417 5.52 11.97 18.62
C LEU A 417 5.76 13.48 18.76
N LEU A 418 5.27 14.07 19.85
CA LEU A 418 5.42 15.49 20.16
C LEU A 418 6.39 15.74 21.34
N THR A 419 7.01 14.70 21.90
CA THR A 419 8.01 14.86 22.95
C THR A 419 9.15 15.76 22.49
N ALA A 420 9.50 16.75 23.31
CA ALA A 420 10.57 17.73 23.05
C ALA A 420 10.37 18.62 21.81
N ARG A 421 9.12 18.85 21.39
CA ARG A 421 8.80 19.84 20.35
C ARG A 421 8.34 21.15 20.96
N GLU A 422 8.93 22.25 20.50
CA GLU A 422 8.59 23.61 20.94
C GLU A 422 7.33 24.15 20.26
N LEU A 423 7.06 23.73 19.01
CA LEU A 423 5.92 24.18 18.21
C LEU A 423 5.05 22.99 17.81
N PHE A 424 3.73 23.13 17.94
CA PHE A 424 2.75 22.15 17.48
C PHE A 424 2.09 22.66 16.20
N ALA A 425 2.03 21.81 15.18
CA ALA A 425 1.34 22.13 13.95
C ALA A 425 -0.16 21.92 14.10
N TYR A 426 -0.96 22.80 13.50
CA TYR A 426 -2.42 22.76 13.55
C TYR A 426 -3.05 23.34 12.29
N LEU A 427 -4.26 22.90 11.96
CA LEU A 427 -5.11 23.48 10.93
C LEU A 427 -6.22 24.26 11.62
N SER A 428 -6.44 25.50 11.20
CA SER A 428 -7.55 26.34 11.68
C SER A 428 -8.39 26.83 10.51
N ASP A 429 -9.66 27.06 10.80
CA ASP A 429 -10.55 27.86 9.96
C ASP A 429 -10.56 29.31 10.49
N GLU A 430 -11.51 30.15 10.06
CA GLU A 430 -11.57 31.55 10.53
C GLU A 430 -12.02 31.72 11.98
N GLU A 431 -12.64 30.70 12.59
CA GLU A 431 -13.23 30.77 13.92
C GLU A 431 -12.47 29.93 14.96
N LYS A 432 -11.86 28.83 14.54
CA LYS A 432 -11.36 27.79 15.46
C LYS A 432 -10.25 26.93 14.85
N VAL A 433 -9.50 26.30 15.74
CA VAL A 433 -8.60 25.19 15.38
C VAL A 433 -9.46 23.97 15.09
N ILE A 434 -9.28 23.38 13.90
CA ILE A 434 -10.07 22.24 13.44
C ILE A 434 -9.28 20.92 13.52
N SER A 435 -7.96 20.96 13.50
CA SER A 435 -7.08 19.78 13.56
C SER A 435 -5.79 20.10 14.32
N LEU A 436 -5.35 19.18 15.20
CA LEU A 436 -4.10 19.24 15.94
C LEU A 436 -3.30 17.93 15.72
N PRO A 437 -2.66 17.76 14.55
CA PRO A 437 -1.91 16.56 14.24
C PRO A 437 -0.61 16.45 15.08
N PRO A 438 -0.20 15.23 15.48
CA PRO A 438 -0.84 13.94 15.21
C PRO A 438 -1.87 13.50 16.28
N LEU A 439 -2.34 14.41 17.15
CA LEU A 439 -3.11 14.05 18.34
C LEU A 439 -4.61 13.87 18.05
N THR A 440 -5.30 14.93 17.66
CA THR A 440 -6.77 14.96 17.65
C THR A 440 -7.34 15.95 16.64
N ASN A 441 -8.65 15.82 16.38
CA ASN A 441 -9.44 16.77 15.61
C ASN A 441 -10.31 17.61 16.55
N CYS A 442 -10.92 18.66 16.02
CA CYS A 442 -11.90 19.45 16.73
C CYS A 442 -13.29 18.77 16.73
N ASP A 443 -13.91 18.67 17.89
CA ASP A 443 -15.25 18.09 18.05
C ASP A 443 -16.32 18.84 17.23
N GLU A 444 -16.16 20.15 17.08
CA GLU A 444 -17.10 20.99 16.33
C GLU A 444 -17.13 20.66 14.84
N THR A 445 -16.05 20.10 14.29
CA THR A 445 -15.97 19.67 12.88
C THR A 445 -16.15 18.16 12.70
N LYS A 446 -16.58 17.44 13.75
CA LYS A 446 -16.69 15.98 13.70
C LYS A 446 -17.68 15.52 12.64
N VAL A 447 -17.32 14.43 11.98
CA VAL A 447 -18.15 13.73 11.01
C VAL A 447 -19.27 12.96 11.72
N SER A 448 -20.47 13.01 11.16
CA SER A 448 -21.65 12.27 11.63
C SER A 448 -22.29 11.48 10.49
N ALA A 449 -23.30 10.65 10.78
CA ALA A 449 -24.02 9.88 9.77
C ALA A 449 -24.76 10.76 8.74
N THR A 450 -24.98 12.04 9.06
CA THR A 450 -25.59 13.04 8.18
C THR A 450 -24.57 13.81 7.33
N THR A 451 -23.27 13.63 7.57
CA THR A 451 -22.23 14.31 6.80
C THR A 451 -22.17 13.72 5.40
N THR A 452 -22.23 14.59 4.39
CA THR A 452 -22.17 14.22 2.97
C THR A 452 -20.92 14.75 2.29
N ASP A 453 -20.48 15.94 2.68
CA ASP A 453 -19.27 16.57 2.15
C ASP A 453 -18.17 16.55 3.22
N LEU A 454 -17.01 16.02 2.86
CA LEU A 454 -15.88 15.81 3.75
C LEU A 454 -14.68 16.64 3.31
N LEU A 455 -14.07 17.36 4.24
CA LEU A 455 -12.69 17.83 4.07
C LEU A 455 -11.76 16.74 4.61
N LEU A 456 -10.93 16.18 3.73
CA LEU A 456 -9.91 15.22 4.09
C LEU A 456 -8.57 15.93 4.22
N GLU A 457 -7.86 15.68 5.31
CA GLU A 457 -6.52 16.19 5.60
C GLU A 457 -5.58 15.02 5.83
N VAL A 458 -4.39 15.06 5.22
CA VAL A 458 -3.28 14.16 5.56
C VAL A 458 -2.01 14.97 5.79
N THR A 459 -1.44 14.88 6.99
CA THR A 459 -0.20 15.58 7.36
C THR A 459 0.94 14.64 7.67
N SER A 460 2.20 15.03 7.40
CA SER A 460 3.40 14.24 7.67
C SER A 460 4.56 15.12 8.12
N SER A 461 5.36 14.59 9.06
CA SER A 461 6.67 15.13 9.42
C SER A 461 7.82 14.47 8.68
N VAL A 462 7.54 13.46 7.83
CA VAL A 462 8.55 12.60 7.19
C VAL A 462 8.68 12.91 5.70
N GLY A 463 7.57 13.13 4.99
CA GLY A 463 7.62 13.41 3.56
C GLY A 463 6.26 13.64 2.92
N HIS A 464 6.26 14.23 1.73
CA HIS A 464 5.06 14.43 0.92
C HIS A 464 4.51 13.11 0.33
N GLY A 465 5.39 12.19 -0.10
CA GLY A 465 5.01 10.89 -0.67
C GLY A 465 4.12 10.03 0.26
N PRO A 466 4.42 9.91 1.57
CA PRO A 466 3.51 9.33 2.54
C PRO A 466 2.11 9.93 2.55
N CYS A 467 1.97 11.26 2.42
CA CYS A 467 0.66 11.90 2.38
C CYS A 467 -0.13 11.46 1.14
N VAL A 468 0.49 11.48 -0.04
CA VAL A 468 -0.15 11.08 -1.32
C VAL A 468 -0.63 9.63 -1.24
N ARG A 469 0.25 8.72 -0.83
CA ARG A 469 -0.09 7.29 -0.70
C ARG A 469 -1.26 7.08 0.25
N VAL A 470 -1.21 7.67 1.44
CA VAL A 470 -2.26 7.51 2.46
C VAL A 470 -3.59 8.09 1.96
N MET A 471 -3.57 9.26 1.32
CA MET A 471 -4.77 9.88 0.77
C MET A 471 -5.38 9.04 -0.36
N ASN A 472 -4.56 8.47 -1.25
CA ASN A 472 -5.02 7.58 -2.31
C ASN A 472 -5.68 6.32 -1.75
N VAL A 473 -5.01 5.64 -0.80
CA VAL A 473 -5.58 4.44 -0.16
C VAL A 473 -6.87 4.78 0.57
N LEU A 474 -6.96 5.95 1.22
CA LEU A 474 -8.19 6.41 1.86
C LEU A 474 -9.33 6.58 0.84
N LEU A 475 -9.10 7.30 -0.26
CA LEU A 475 -10.09 7.54 -1.31
C LEU A 475 -10.55 6.24 -1.99
N GLU A 476 -9.62 5.34 -2.32
CA GLU A 476 -9.94 4.01 -2.85
C GLU A 476 -10.80 3.20 -1.88
N ARG A 477 -10.42 3.19 -0.59
CA ARG A 477 -11.17 2.43 0.42
C ARG A 477 -12.55 3.02 0.66
N MET A 478 -12.68 4.35 0.65
CA MET A 478 -13.98 5.03 0.72
C MET A 478 -14.90 4.62 -0.43
N LEU A 479 -14.40 4.56 -1.66
CA LEU A 479 -15.16 4.11 -2.83
C LEU A 479 -15.67 2.67 -2.69
N LEU A 480 -14.95 1.82 -1.95
CA LEU A 480 -15.25 0.39 -1.78
C LEU A 480 -16.07 0.08 -0.52
N MET A 481 -16.43 1.07 0.31
CA MET A 481 -17.07 0.84 1.61
C MET A 481 -18.47 0.22 1.53
N ASP A 482 -19.20 0.47 0.44
CA ASP A 482 -20.61 0.07 0.26
C ASP A 482 -20.84 -0.96 -0.86
N VAL A 483 -19.79 -1.67 -1.29
CA VAL A 483 -19.94 -2.79 -2.23
C VAL A 483 -20.40 -4.04 -1.48
N GLU A 484 -21.67 -4.41 -1.61
CA GLU A 484 -22.22 -5.66 -1.07
C GLU A 484 -21.80 -6.88 -1.90
N VAL A 485 -21.29 -7.93 -1.23
CA VAL A 485 -21.05 -9.23 -1.85
C VAL A 485 -22.28 -10.10 -1.66
N VAL A 486 -23.19 -10.13 -2.64
CA VAL A 486 -24.35 -11.03 -2.61
C VAL A 486 -23.89 -12.44 -2.99
N SER A 487 -23.73 -13.33 -2.00
CA SER A 487 -23.67 -14.76 -2.28
C SER A 487 -25.08 -15.22 -2.69
N GLY A 488 -25.23 -15.72 -3.93
CA GLY A 488 -26.52 -16.16 -4.48
C GLY A 488 -27.21 -17.19 -3.58
N GLY A 489 -28.21 -16.73 -2.81
CA GLY A 489 -29.14 -17.59 -2.09
C GLY A 489 -30.24 -18.04 -3.04
N VAL A 490 -30.50 -19.35 -3.06
CA VAL A 490 -31.59 -19.95 -3.83
C VAL A 490 -32.92 -19.47 -3.24
N ALA A 491 -33.76 -18.82 -4.07
CA ALA A 491 -35.14 -18.53 -3.72
C ALA A 491 -35.91 -19.84 -3.50
N ALA A 492 -36.56 -19.96 -2.35
CA ALA A 492 -37.40 -21.09 -2.02
C ALA A 492 -38.62 -21.14 -2.95
N ALA A 493 -38.63 -22.09 -3.88
CA ALA A 493 -39.85 -22.50 -4.58
C ALA A 493 -40.47 -23.68 -3.82
N THR A 494 -41.68 -23.44 -3.33
CA THR A 494 -42.62 -24.44 -2.81
C THR A 494 -43.02 -25.42 -3.90
N GLU A 495 -42.81 -26.73 -3.69
CA GLU A 495 -43.61 -27.79 -4.33
C GLU A 495 -43.52 -29.12 -3.58
N GLN A 496 -44.67 -29.82 -3.51
CA GLN A 496 -44.98 -31.02 -2.74
C GLN A 496 -44.32 -32.32 -3.28
N PRO A 497 -44.33 -33.43 -2.51
CA PRO A 497 -43.43 -34.55 -2.75
C PRO A 497 -43.98 -35.59 -3.75
N PRO A 498 -43.13 -36.22 -4.58
CA PRO A 498 -43.45 -37.51 -5.17
C PRO A 498 -42.65 -38.65 -4.53
N ALA A 499 -43.25 -39.83 -4.69
CA ALA A 499 -43.07 -41.05 -3.93
C ALA A 499 -41.77 -41.83 -4.18
N ALA A 500 -41.53 -42.79 -3.29
CA ALA A 500 -40.39 -43.68 -3.22
C ALA A 500 -40.23 -44.57 -4.47
N GLY A 501 -38.99 -44.65 -4.97
CA GLY A 501 -38.56 -45.68 -5.91
C GLY A 501 -37.43 -45.22 -6.84
N GLU A 502 -36.35 -46.01 -6.87
CA GLU A 502 -35.32 -46.01 -7.93
C GLU A 502 -34.09 -45.07 -7.82
N ARG A 503 -33.12 -45.60 -7.05
CA ARG A 503 -31.72 -45.86 -7.45
C ARG A 503 -30.88 -44.72 -8.06
N LYS A 504 -30.03 -44.17 -7.18
CA LYS A 504 -28.56 -44.05 -7.32
C LYS A 504 -27.99 -44.25 -8.74
N LYS A 505 -27.96 -43.19 -9.57
CA LYS A 505 -26.86 -42.91 -10.54
C LYS A 505 -26.95 -41.58 -11.31
N LYS A 506 -27.78 -40.61 -10.90
CA LYS A 506 -27.83 -39.25 -11.50
C LYS A 506 -27.37 -38.09 -10.61
N SER A 507 -26.98 -38.35 -9.34
CA SER A 507 -26.57 -37.30 -8.39
C SER A 507 -25.10 -36.84 -8.50
N LYS A 508 -24.29 -37.44 -9.39
CA LYS A 508 -22.88 -37.05 -9.59
C LYS A 508 -22.64 -36.13 -10.80
N ALA A 509 -23.60 -36.01 -11.70
CA ALA A 509 -23.51 -35.11 -12.86
C ALA A 509 -23.97 -33.69 -12.50
N ILE A 510 -25.06 -33.56 -11.74
CA ILE A 510 -25.60 -32.25 -11.33
C ILE A 510 -24.74 -31.57 -10.25
N ALA A 511 -23.99 -32.33 -9.45
CA ALA A 511 -23.04 -31.79 -8.47
C ALA A 511 -21.71 -31.31 -9.09
N LYS A 512 -21.40 -31.70 -10.33
CA LYS A 512 -20.17 -31.28 -11.03
C LYS A 512 -20.36 -29.96 -11.78
N GLU A 513 -21.58 -29.63 -12.21
CA GLU A 513 -21.92 -28.32 -12.80
C GLU A 513 -22.24 -27.23 -11.76
N ALA A 514 -22.42 -27.58 -10.49
CA ALA A 514 -22.62 -26.60 -9.41
C ALA A 514 -21.30 -26.07 -8.80
N ALA A 515 -20.15 -26.69 -9.12
CA ALA A 515 -18.85 -26.39 -8.51
C ALA A 515 -17.96 -25.45 -9.33
N GLU A 516 -18.42 -24.97 -10.49
CA GLU A 516 -17.69 -24.04 -11.37
C GLU A 516 -18.36 -22.67 -11.48
N ARG A 517 -19.10 -22.26 -10.44
CA ARG A 517 -19.58 -20.87 -10.36
C ARG A 517 -18.61 -20.05 -9.53
N VAL A 518 -17.71 -19.38 -10.24
CA VAL A 518 -16.96 -18.21 -9.76
C VAL A 518 -17.92 -17.35 -8.95
N ALA A 519 -17.55 -17.02 -7.71
CA ALA A 519 -18.27 -16.01 -6.96
C ALA A 519 -18.15 -14.69 -7.72
N THR A 520 -19.15 -14.38 -8.55
CA THR A 520 -19.26 -13.11 -9.24
C THR A 520 -19.57 -12.06 -8.19
N VAL A 521 -18.60 -11.20 -7.90
CA VAL A 521 -18.84 -9.92 -7.21
C VAL A 521 -19.76 -9.13 -8.11
N ARG A 522 -21.04 -9.03 -7.75
CA ARG A 522 -21.96 -8.09 -8.39
C ARG A 522 -21.69 -6.71 -7.81
N TYR A 523 -21.11 -5.83 -8.61
CA TYR A 523 -21.13 -4.39 -8.35
C TYR A 523 -22.57 -3.94 -8.63
N ASP A 524 -23.43 -3.94 -7.61
CA ASP A 524 -24.86 -3.71 -7.86
C ASP A 524 -25.16 -2.26 -8.30
N ARG A 525 -24.16 -1.37 -8.34
CA ARG A 525 -24.24 -0.01 -8.92
C ARG A 525 -22.86 0.46 -9.42
N ALA A 526 -22.85 1.32 -10.44
CA ALA A 526 -21.71 2.19 -10.71
C ALA A 526 -21.55 3.15 -9.51
N VAL A 527 -20.54 2.93 -8.67
CA VAL A 527 -20.25 3.81 -7.54
C VAL A 527 -19.27 4.88 -8.01
N THR A 528 -19.64 6.14 -7.82
CA THR A 528 -18.83 7.30 -8.18
C THR A 528 -18.45 8.08 -6.93
N LEU A 529 -17.15 8.32 -6.73
CA LEU A 529 -16.63 9.21 -5.70
C LEU A 529 -16.23 10.53 -6.36
N THR A 530 -16.84 11.65 -5.94
CA THR A 530 -16.44 12.97 -6.45
C THR A 530 -15.44 13.61 -5.50
N VAL A 531 -14.24 13.91 -6.02
CA VAL A 531 -13.14 14.52 -5.28
C VAL A 531 -12.87 15.90 -5.86
N GLU A 532 -12.98 16.95 -5.06
CA GLU A 532 -12.62 18.31 -5.41
C GLU A 532 -11.18 18.61 -4.95
N GLN A 533 -10.41 19.23 -5.84
CA GLN A 533 -9.07 19.68 -5.53
C GLN A 533 -9.07 20.79 -4.48
N VAL A 534 -8.08 20.77 -3.59
CA VAL A 534 -7.80 21.87 -2.66
C VAL A 534 -6.42 22.43 -2.95
N GLN A 535 -6.35 23.75 -3.16
CA GLN A 535 -5.10 24.45 -3.46
C GLN A 535 -4.47 24.98 -2.17
N LEU A 536 -3.25 24.55 -1.91
CA LEU A 536 -2.37 25.09 -0.88
C LEU A 536 -1.61 26.27 -1.46
N TYR A 537 -1.50 27.34 -0.67
CA TYR A 537 -0.73 28.54 -0.95
C TYR A 537 0.35 28.70 0.11
N ASP A 538 1.52 29.20 -0.27
CA ASP A 538 2.55 29.57 0.69
C ASP A 538 2.20 30.89 1.42
N HIS A 539 3.03 31.26 2.38
CA HIS A 539 2.91 32.50 3.15
C HIS A 539 2.98 33.79 2.31
N GLU A 540 3.51 33.74 1.09
CA GLU A 540 3.53 34.85 0.14
C GLU A 540 2.27 34.88 -0.76
N GLY A 541 1.35 33.92 -0.58
CA GLY A 541 0.14 33.79 -1.38
C GLY A 541 0.36 33.15 -2.75
N LYS A 542 1.51 32.51 -3.00
CA LYS A 542 1.76 31.76 -4.24
C LYS A 542 1.25 30.32 -4.12
N PRO A 543 0.72 29.72 -5.21
CA PRO A 543 0.32 28.31 -5.21
C PRO A 543 1.49 27.40 -4.86
N HIS A 544 1.35 26.62 -3.78
CA HIS A 544 2.36 25.72 -3.27
C HIS A 544 2.17 24.29 -3.77
N SER A 545 0.96 23.74 -3.59
CA SER A 545 0.60 22.39 -4.05
C SER A 545 -0.91 22.26 -4.22
N VAL A 546 -1.35 21.25 -4.97
CA VAL A 546 -2.76 20.91 -5.17
C VAL A 546 -2.89 19.41 -5.17
N PHE A 547 -3.95 18.90 -4.56
CA PHE A 547 -4.24 17.47 -4.59
C PHE A 547 -5.74 17.25 -4.85
N PRO A 548 -6.13 16.27 -5.68
CA PRO A 548 -5.26 15.39 -6.48
C PRO A 548 -4.66 16.14 -7.68
N GLY A 549 -3.34 16.19 -7.79
CA GLY A 549 -2.61 16.69 -8.96
C GLY A 549 -2.63 15.70 -10.13
N LYS A 550 -2.05 16.11 -11.26
CA LYS A 550 -1.98 15.27 -12.46
C LYS A 550 -1.05 14.08 -12.20
N GLY A 551 -1.62 12.88 -12.05
CA GLY A 551 -0.88 11.64 -11.75
C GLY A 551 -0.90 11.23 -10.27
N ASP A 552 -1.53 12.02 -9.39
CA ASP A 552 -1.65 11.66 -7.97
C ASP A 552 -2.67 10.55 -7.74
N LEU A 553 -3.79 10.56 -8.47
CA LEU A 553 -4.79 9.48 -8.48
C LEU A 553 -4.70 8.72 -9.81
N CYS A 554 -4.38 7.43 -9.73
CA CYS A 554 -4.47 6.50 -10.85
C CYS A 554 -5.60 5.52 -10.58
N GLY A 555 -6.34 5.16 -11.64
CA GLY A 555 -7.31 4.08 -11.57
C GLY A 555 -6.65 2.78 -11.12
N ASP A 556 -7.42 1.93 -10.46
CA ASP A 556 -7.02 0.57 -10.13
C ASP A 556 -7.78 -0.36 -11.07
N GLU A 557 -7.15 -0.75 -12.18
CA GLU A 557 -7.76 -1.61 -13.20
C GLU A 557 -8.20 -2.96 -12.61
N ALA A 558 -7.47 -3.49 -11.63
CA ALA A 558 -7.82 -4.74 -10.94
C ALA A 558 -9.09 -4.59 -10.09
N LYS A 559 -9.35 -3.39 -9.55
CA LYS A 559 -10.60 -3.03 -8.87
C LYS A 559 -11.63 -2.38 -9.81
N ARG A 560 -11.33 -2.26 -11.11
CA ARG A 560 -12.15 -1.53 -12.11
C ARG A 560 -12.44 -0.08 -11.71
N ILE A 561 -11.51 0.57 -11.01
CA ILE A 561 -11.62 1.99 -10.63
C ILE A 561 -11.04 2.83 -11.77
N VAL A 562 -11.84 3.73 -12.33
CA VAL A 562 -11.40 4.73 -13.30
C VAL A 562 -11.35 6.09 -12.64
N VAL A 563 -10.26 6.83 -12.87
CA VAL A 563 -10.12 8.22 -12.44
C VAL A 563 -10.37 9.12 -13.64
N GLU A 564 -11.36 10.00 -13.53
CA GLU A 564 -11.68 11.00 -14.55
C GLU A 564 -11.44 12.40 -14.01
N MET A 565 -10.76 13.24 -14.79
CA MET A 565 -10.63 14.66 -14.48
C MET A 565 -11.82 15.41 -15.07
N ALA A 566 -12.60 16.10 -14.24
CA ALA A 566 -13.77 16.90 -14.62
C ALA A 566 -13.55 18.40 -14.41
#